data_AF-A0A953BRP9-F1
#
_entry.id   AF-A0A953BRP9-F1
#
_cell.length_a   1.000
_cell.length_b   1.000
_cell.length_c   1.000
_cell.angle_alpha   90.00
_cell.angle_beta   90.00
_cell.angle_gamma   90.00
#
_symmetry.space_group_name_H-M   'P 1'
#
loop_
_entity.id
_entity.type
_entity.pdbx_description
1 polymer ?
#
loop_
_entity_poly.entity_id
_entity_poly.type
_entity_poly.pdbx_seq_one_letter_code
_entity_poly.pdbx_strand_id
1 'polypeptide(L)'
;MRLTARSCHERQTIALGRALGAALFPGDVVALEGELGAGKTRFVRGVCEGLGLDPAQVSSPTFVLMNEYASPMDHQRTPRAVLRHVDAYRLRGTDDLDSMGWDCVYDGAAVVVVEWASRIAPALQEAVHRAAHHTMEPVLFTVRIETEGAADEVDGRGTRTLTLDALDAAQGRAGWARIAEAWAAAGISARGGSLPEGWARCPTTGKPVSPDSPTFPFIDERARMADLGRWMSGHYRVSREITPEDADKLPPPESN
;
A
#
# COMPACT_ATOMS: atom_id res chain seq x y z
N MET A 1 -7.30 -3.66 0.13
CA MET A 1 -7.26 -5.09 -0.25
C MET A 1 -5.89 -5.64 0.10
N ARG A 2 -5.83 -6.94 0.39
CA ARG A 2 -4.59 -7.68 0.64
C ARG A 2 -4.38 -8.73 -0.44
N LEU A 3 -3.17 -8.82 -0.98
CA LEU A 3 -2.66 -9.95 -1.76
C LEU A 3 -1.42 -10.52 -1.09
N THR A 4 -1.31 -11.84 -1.03
CA THR A 4 -0.14 -12.53 -0.49
C THR A 4 0.38 -13.51 -1.54
N ALA A 5 1.68 -13.50 -1.78
CA ALA A 5 2.36 -14.37 -2.72
C ALA A 5 3.62 -14.96 -2.09
N ARG A 6 4.01 -16.15 -2.54
CA ARG A 6 5.27 -16.79 -2.16
C ARG A 6 6.25 -16.74 -3.33
N SER A 7 7.48 -16.32 -3.07
CA SER A 7 8.59 -16.36 -4.03
C SER A 7 9.75 -17.18 -3.47
N CYS A 8 10.24 -18.15 -4.24
CA CYS A 8 11.40 -18.98 -3.88
C CYS A 8 12.68 -18.56 -4.63
N HIS A 9 12.53 -17.69 -5.64
CA HIS A 9 13.63 -17.18 -6.43
C HIS A 9 13.55 -15.67 -6.60
N GLU A 10 14.70 -15.07 -6.73
CA GLU A 10 14.84 -13.63 -6.88
C GLU A 10 14.14 -13.07 -8.13
N ARG A 11 14.12 -13.83 -9.23
CA ARG A 11 13.33 -13.52 -10.45
C ARG A 11 11.85 -13.36 -10.15
N GLN A 12 11.29 -14.14 -9.22
CA GLN A 12 9.90 -14.02 -8.82
C GLN A 12 9.68 -12.75 -7.98
N THR A 13 10.62 -12.40 -7.09
CA THR A 13 10.55 -11.13 -6.33
C THR A 13 10.56 -9.92 -7.27
N ILE A 14 11.38 -9.95 -8.33
CA ILE A 14 11.38 -8.94 -9.39
C ILE A 14 10.03 -8.93 -10.13
N ALA A 15 9.49 -10.08 -10.51
CA ALA A 15 8.20 -10.16 -11.19
C ALA A 15 7.04 -9.61 -10.34
N LEU A 16 7.05 -9.85 -9.02
CA LEU A 16 6.09 -9.28 -8.08
C LEU A 16 6.15 -7.75 -8.09
N GLY A 17 7.36 -7.18 -8.01
CA GLY A 17 7.59 -5.74 -8.08
C GLY A 17 7.17 -5.16 -9.43
N ARG A 18 7.46 -5.84 -10.54
CA ARG A 18 7.11 -5.41 -11.90
C ARG A 18 5.61 -5.28 -12.09
N ALA A 19 4.86 -6.26 -11.62
CA ALA A 19 3.40 -6.23 -11.68
C ALA A 19 2.81 -5.07 -10.86
N LEU A 20 3.36 -4.77 -9.67
CA LEU A 20 2.97 -3.60 -8.92
C LEU A 20 3.34 -2.31 -9.67
N GLY A 21 4.59 -2.17 -10.13
CA GLY A 21 5.08 -0.99 -10.83
C GLY A 21 4.25 -0.61 -12.05
N ALA A 22 3.79 -1.59 -12.83
CA ALA A 22 2.90 -1.36 -13.97
C ALA A 22 1.49 -0.85 -13.61
N ALA A 23 1.11 -0.92 -12.33
CA ALA A 23 -0.16 -0.42 -11.80
C ALA A 23 -0.03 0.91 -11.05
N LEU A 24 1.19 1.41 -10.83
CA LEU A 24 1.46 2.65 -10.11
C LEU A 24 1.32 3.88 -11.03
N PHE A 25 0.93 4.99 -10.42
CA PHE A 25 0.88 6.31 -11.04
C PHE A 25 1.75 7.31 -10.27
N PRO A 26 2.14 8.43 -10.90
CA PRO A 26 2.75 9.56 -10.17
C PRO A 26 1.97 9.93 -8.91
N GLY A 27 2.69 10.10 -7.81
CA GLY A 27 2.13 10.39 -6.48
C GLY A 27 1.87 9.15 -5.62
N ASP A 28 1.84 7.95 -6.20
CA ASP A 28 1.73 6.71 -5.43
C ASP A 28 2.99 6.45 -4.60
N VAL A 29 2.77 5.89 -3.42
CA VAL A 29 3.81 5.56 -2.46
C VAL A 29 3.81 4.06 -2.19
N VAL A 30 4.99 3.44 -2.24
CA VAL A 30 5.21 2.06 -1.83
C VAL A 30 6.05 2.04 -0.55
N ALA A 31 5.38 1.86 0.58
CA ALA A 31 6.00 1.61 1.88
C ALA A 31 6.47 0.15 1.97
N LEU A 32 7.79 -0.07 1.91
CA LEU A 32 8.41 -1.38 1.83
C LEU A 32 9.08 -1.77 3.15
N GLU A 33 8.67 -2.91 3.70
CA GLU A 33 9.15 -3.49 4.94
C GLU A 33 9.72 -4.88 4.74
N GLY A 34 10.70 -5.23 5.57
CA GLY A 34 11.31 -6.55 5.59
C GLY A 34 12.71 -6.51 6.21
N GLU A 35 13.18 -7.64 6.68
CA GLU A 35 14.49 -7.76 7.32
C GLU A 35 15.66 -7.43 6.36
N LEU A 36 16.86 -7.27 6.91
CA LEU A 36 18.06 -7.11 6.10
C LEU A 36 18.25 -8.36 5.23
N GLY A 37 18.50 -8.18 3.93
CA GLY A 37 18.60 -9.32 3.01
C GLY A 37 17.27 -9.93 2.55
N ALA A 38 16.11 -9.44 3.03
CA ALA A 38 14.79 -9.95 2.63
C ALA A 38 14.52 -9.83 1.11
N GLY A 39 15.26 -8.99 0.40
CA GLY A 39 15.10 -8.77 -1.05
C GLY A 39 14.34 -7.50 -1.41
N LYS A 40 14.25 -6.53 -0.49
CA LYS A 40 13.62 -5.22 -0.71
C LYS A 40 14.11 -4.53 -1.99
N THR A 41 15.41 -4.33 -2.14
CA THR A 41 15.98 -3.71 -3.35
C THR A 41 15.74 -4.54 -4.63
N ARG A 42 15.63 -5.87 -4.54
CA ARG A 42 15.22 -6.71 -5.71
C ARG A 42 13.76 -6.47 -6.09
N PHE A 43 12.89 -6.27 -5.10
CA PHE A 43 11.51 -5.84 -5.36
C PHE A 43 11.48 -4.45 -6.01
N VAL A 44 12.28 -3.49 -5.54
CA VAL A 44 12.38 -2.14 -6.14
C VAL A 44 12.87 -2.21 -7.59
N ARG A 45 13.84 -3.08 -7.91
CA ARG A 45 14.24 -3.36 -9.31
C ARG A 45 13.06 -3.77 -10.17
N GLY A 46 12.20 -4.64 -9.65
CA GLY A 46 10.94 -5.00 -10.29
C GLY A 46 10.03 -3.80 -10.52
N VAL A 47 9.80 -2.98 -9.49
CA VAL A 47 8.96 -1.77 -9.60
C VAL A 47 9.50 -0.82 -10.67
N CYS A 48 10.81 -0.58 -10.68
CA CYS A 48 11.50 0.22 -11.69
C CYS A 48 11.22 -0.29 -13.11
N GLU A 49 11.37 -1.59 -13.34
CA GLU A 49 11.06 -2.21 -14.63
C GLU A 49 9.56 -2.10 -14.99
N GLY A 50 8.67 -2.25 -14.01
CA GLY A 50 7.23 -2.09 -14.21
C GLY A 50 6.81 -0.69 -14.64
N LEU A 51 7.56 0.33 -14.22
CA LEU A 51 7.40 1.72 -14.65
C LEU A 51 8.02 2.01 -16.03
N GLY A 52 8.66 1.03 -16.67
CA GLY A 52 9.36 1.21 -17.95
C GLY A 52 10.72 1.90 -17.82
N LEU A 53 11.32 1.89 -16.63
CA LEU A 53 12.66 2.43 -16.35
C LEU A 53 13.72 1.32 -16.43
N ASP A 54 15.00 1.69 -16.50
CA ASP A 54 16.11 0.74 -16.58
C ASP A 54 16.42 0.11 -15.20
N PRO A 55 16.12 -1.18 -14.97
CA PRO A 55 16.37 -1.84 -13.69
C PRO A 55 17.86 -2.07 -13.40
N ALA A 56 18.76 -1.91 -14.39
CA ALA A 56 20.20 -2.06 -14.19
C ALA A 56 20.78 -0.94 -13.33
N GLN A 57 20.17 0.26 -13.35
CA GLN A 57 20.60 1.42 -12.56
C GLN A 57 20.25 1.29 -11.07
N VAL A 58 19.28 0.43 -10.73
CA VAL A 58 18.75 0.37 -9.37
C VAL A 58 19.78 -0.22 -8.41
N SER A 59 20.09 0.53 -7.37
CA SER A 59 20.94 0.12 -6.25
C SER A 59 20.33 0.60 -4.94
N SER A 60 20.70 -0.04 -3.82
CA SER A 60 20.19 0.36 -2.50
C SER A 60 20.78 1.71 -2.09
N PRO A 61 19.97 2.74 -1.82
CA PRO A 61 20.44 4.07 -1.49
C PRO A 61 20.81 4.22 -0.01
N THR A 62 21.16 3.15 0.72
CA THR A 62 21.41 3.20 2.18
C THR A 62 22.37 4.32 2.64
N PHE A 63 23.36 4.70 1.83
CA PHE A 63 24.32 5.77 2.16
C PHE A 63 23.94 7.14 1.61
N VAL A 64 23.30 7.20 0.44
CA VAL A 64 22.88 8.45 -0.22
C VAL A 64 21.46 8.86 0.16
N LEU A 65 20.78 8.02 0.95
CA LEU A 65 19.40 8.10 1.44
C LEU A 65 18.33 8.02 0.35
N MET A 66 18.57 8.59 -0.84
CA MET A 66 17.67 8.53 -1.98
C MET A 66 18.44 8.38 -3.31
N ASN A 67 17.89 7.56 -4.20
CA ASN A 67 18.21 7.57 -5.63
C ASN A 67 16.97 7.98 -6.43
N GLU A 68 17.16 8.72 -7.52
CA GLU A 68 16.11 9.02 -8.49
C GLU A 68 16.41 8.34 -9.82
N TYR A 69 15.40 7.69 -10.40
CA TYR A 69 15.47 7.04 -11.70
C TYR A 69 14.37 7.63 -12.59
N ALA A 70 14.76 8.17 -13.74
CA ALA A 70 13.82 8.81 -14.65
C ALA A 70 13.96 8.26 -16.07
N SER A 71 12.85 8.18 -16.79
CA SER A 71 12.87 7.86 -18.22
C SER A 71 13.58 8.99 -18.98
N PRO A 72 14.17 8.72 -20.16
CA PRO A 72 14.69 9.78 -21.02
C PRO A 72 13.66 10.89 -21.27
N MET A 73 14.13 12.13 -21.33
CA MET A 73 13.29 13.30 -21.58
C MET A 73 12.60 13.16 -22.93
N ASP A 74 11.29 13.39 -22.97
CA ASP A 74 10.56 13.46 -24.23
C ASP A 74 10.67 14.86 -24.87
N HIS A 75 10.00 15.06 -26.01
CA HIS A 75 9.98 16.34 -26.72
C HIS A 75 9.41 17.51 -25.90
N GLN A 76 8.66 17.22 -24.84
CA GLN A 76 8.07 18.21 -23.93
C GLN A 76 9.00 18.54 -22.75
N ARG A 77 10.22 17.99 -22.72
CA ARG A 77 11.19 18.15 -21.63
C ARG A 77 10.63 17.69 -20.28
N THR A 78 9.85 16.62 -20.28
CA THR A 78 9.36 16.00 -19.06
C THR A 78 9.57 14.49 -19.15
N PRO A 79 10.09 13.84 -18.10
CA PRO A 79 10.15 12.38 -18.07
C PRO A 79 8.73 11.81 -18.03
N ARG A 80 8.51 10.70 -18.74
CA ARG A 80 7.24 9.96 -18.70
C ARG A 80 7.02 9.23 -17.39
N ALA A 81 8.11 8.77 -16.77
CA ALA A 81 8.11 8.07 -15.50
C ALA A 81 9.31 8.51 -14.65
N VAL A 82 9.05 8.70 -13.36
CA VAL A 82 10.08 8.99 -12.35
C VAL A 82 9.82 8.09 -11.15
N LEU A 83 10.87 7.43 -10.68
CA LEU A 83 10.91 6.63 -9.47
C LEU A 83 11.91 7.23 -8.50
N ARG A 84 11.46 7.64 -7.32
CA ARG A 84 12.32 8.00 -6.19
C ARG A 84 12.38 6.83 -5.23
N HIS A 85 13.57 6.29 -5.02
CA HIS A 85 13.83 5.19 -4.12
C HIS A 85 14.54 5.74 -2.88
N VAL A 86 13.86 5.67 -1.75
CA VAL A 86 14.35 6.14 -0.45
C VAL A 86 14.66 4.95 0.44
N ASP A 87 15.73 5.02 1.20
CA ASP A 87 16.05 4.05 2.26
C ASP A 87 16.09 4.77 3.61
N ALA A 88 15.04 4.57 4.41
CA ALA A 88 14.85 5.22 5.68
C ALA A 88 15.58 4.52 6.85
N TYR A 89 16.37 3.47 6.58
CA TYR A 89 17.05 2.67 7.62
C TYR A 89 17.86 3.52 8.62
N ARG A 90 18.46 4.60 8.12
CA ARG A 90 19.35 5.49 8.90
C ARG A 90 18.67 6.74 9.46
N LEU A 91 17.42 7.01 9.10
CA LEU A 91 16.71 8.21 9.54
C LEU A 91 16.20 8.03 10.98
N ARG A 92 16.30 9.11 11.76
CA ARG A 92 16.00 9.17 13.20
C ARG A 92 14.98 10.28 13.50
N GLY A 93 13.87 10.29 12.78
CA GLY A 93 12.75 11.21 13.02
C GLY A 93 12.66 12.33 11.99
N THR A 94 11.92 13.38 12.34
CA THR A 94 11.52 14.47 11.45
C THR A 94 12.67 15.36 11.00
N ASP A 95 13.65 15.64 11.87
CA ASP A 95 14.77 16.52 11.53
C ASP A 95 15.62 15.98 10.37
N ASP A 96 15.80 14.65 10.32
CA ASP A 96 16.51 13.98 9.22
C ASP A 96 15.71 14.02 7.91
N LEU A 97 14.37 13.99 7.99
CA LEU A 97 13.48 14.14 6.83
C LEU A 97 13.50 15.56 6.27
N ASP A 98 13.45 16.55 7.15
CA ASP A 98 13.54 17.97 6.77
C ASP A 98 14.89 18.26 6.12
N SER A 99 15.98 17.73 6.70
CA SER A 99 17.34 17.86 6.15
C SER A 99 17.50 17.17 4.79
N MET A 100 16.78 16.07 4.54
CA MET A 100 16.72 15.42 3.23
C MET A 100 15.92 16.23 2.20
N GLY A 101 15.07 17.16 2.66
CA GLY A 101 14.13 17.87 1.80
C GLY A 101 12.95 16.99 1.40
N TRP A 102 12.34 16.30 2.36
CA TRP A 102 11.22 15.37 2.13
C TRP A 102 10.09 15.95 1.28
N ASP A 103 9.76 17.23 1.43
CA ASP A 103 8.73 17.89 0.62
C ASP A 103 9.07 17.94 -0.88
N CYS A 104 10.36 17.97 -1.24
CA CYS A 104 10.81 17.86 -2.62
C CYS A 104 10.82 16.40 -3.10
N VAL A 105 11.07 15.46 -2.19
CA VAL A 105 11.03 14.02 -2.47
C VAL A 105 9.59 13.58 -2.77
N TYR A 106 8.61 14.12 -2.06
CA TYR A 106 7.19 13.89 -2.31
C TYR A 106 6.50 15.16 -2.84
N ASP A 107 6.71 15.42 -4.12
CA ASP A 107 6.06 16.51 -4.87
C ASP A 107 4.81 16.06 -5.65
N GLY A 108 4.44 14.77 -5.55
CA GLY A 108 3.33 14.17 -6.29
C GLY A 108 3.62 13.85 -7.77
N ALA A 109 4.79 14.17 -8.30
CA ALA A 109 5.15 13.96 -9.71
C ALA A 109 5.87 12.63 -9.97
N ALA A 110 6.38 11.98 -8.92
CA ALA A 110 7.08 10.69 -8.99
C ALA A 110 6.33 9.60 -8.24
N VAL A 111 6.61 8.34 -8.59
CA VAL A 111 6.35 7.21 -7.71
C VAL A 111 7.45 7.19 -6.64
N VAL A 112 7.08 7.03 -5.37
CA VAL A 112 8.05 6.98 -4.27
C VAL A 112 8.04 5.59 -3.65
N VAL A 113 9.18 4.92 -3.61
CA VAL A 113 9.37 3.64 -2.90
C VAL A 113 10.26 3.89 -1.70
N VAL A 114 9.78 3.56 -0.50
CA VAL A 114 10.51 3.79 0.76
C VAL A 114 10.81 2.45 1.42
N GLU A 115 12.08 2.06 1.48
CA GLU A 115 12.53 0.96 2.32
C GLU A 115 12.54 1.38 3.80
N TRP A 116 12.14 0.48 4.70
CA TRP A 116 12.02 0.75 6.15
C TRP A 116 11.04 1.88 6.46
N ALA A 117 9.94 1.92 5.71
CA ALA A 117 8.92 2.98 5.72
C ALA A 117 8.35 3.30 7.11
N SER A 118 8.30 2.33 8.02
CA SER A 118 7.89 2.44 9.42
C SER A 118 8.67 3.49 10.19
N ARG A 119 9.93 3.76 9.79
CA ARG A 119 10.76 4.84 10.35
C ARG A 119 10.18 6.22 10.11
N ILE A 120 9.38 6.37 9.05
CA ILE A 120 8.84 7.65 8.59
C ILE A 120 7.32 7.57 8.32
N ALA A 121 6.64 6.59 8.94
CA ALA A 121 5.23 6.32 8.68
C ALA A 121 4.31 7.55 8.85
N PRO A 122 4.47 8.41 9.88
CA PRO A 122 3.67 9.63 10.00
C PRO A 122 3.83 10.57 8.80
N ALA A 123 5.06 10.74 8.31
CA ALA A 123 5.35 11.60 7.16
C ALA A 123 4.75 11.05 5.86
N LEU A 124 4.72 9.72 5.68
CA LEU A 124 4.07 9.10 4.52
C LEU A 124 2.55 9.28 4.54
N GLN A 125 1.94 9.13 5.71
CA GLN A 125 0.50 9.34 5.88
C GLN A 125 0.11 10.80 5.60
N GLU A 126 0.89 11.75 6.14
CA GLU A 126 0.67 13.17 5.89
C GLU A 126 0.84 13.51 4.41
N ALA A 127 1.92 13.04 3.77
CA ALA A 127 2.21 13.24 2.36
C ALA A 127 1.03 12.83 1.47
N VAL A 128 0.57 11.59 1.60
CA VAL A 128 -0.56 11.04 0.83
C VAL A 128 -1.85 11.80 1.14
N HIS A 129 -2.10 12.18 2.39
CA HIS A 129 -3.26 12.97 2.78
C HIS A 129 -3.26 14.36 2.12
N ARG A 130 -2.12 15.07 2.12
CA ARG A 130 -1.99 16.39 1.47
C ARG A 130 -2.22 16.29 -0.05
N ALA A 131 -1.72 15.24 -0.68
CA ALA A 131 -1.83 15.07 -2.12
C ALA A 131 -3.22 14.59 -2.59
N ALA A 132 -4.06 14.04 -1.70
CA ALA A 132 -5.44 13.60 -2.00
C ALA A 132 -6.36 14.73 -2.54
N HIS A 133 -5.98 16.00 -2.42
CA HIS A 133 -6.74 17.12 -2.98
C HIS A 133 -6.52 17.35 -4.51
N HIS A 134 -5.67 16.55 -5.17
CA HIS A 134 -5.41 16.64 -6.61
C HIS A 134 -6.35 15.73 -7.43
N THR A 135 -6.42 15.94 -8.76
CA THR A 135 -7.28 15.20 -9.72
C THR A 135 -7.10 13.67 -9.68
N MET A 136 -6.00 13.22 -9.08
CA MET A 136 -5.64 11.82 -8.90
C MET A 136 -5.31 11.56 -7.43
N GLU A 137 -6.20 10.92 -6.67
CA GLU A 137 -5.90 10.48 -5.29
C GLU A 137 -4.71 9.49 -5.32
N PRO A 138 -3.60 9.80 -4.64
CA PRO A 138 -2.46 8.90 -4.51
C PRO A 138 -2.81 7.72 -3.61
N VAL A 139 -2.17 6.58 -3.86
CA VAL A 139 -2.35 5.37 -3.07
C VAL A 139 -1.09 5.04 -2.29
N LEU A 140 -1.25 4.76 -0.99
CA LEU A 140 -0.22 4.14 -0.17
C LEU A 140 -0.33 2.62 -0.24
N PHE A 141 0.64 1.99 -0.90
CA PHE A 141 0.85 0.55 -0.92
C PHE A 141 1.84 0.18 0.18
N THR A 142 1.46 -0.75 1.05
CA THR A 142 2.36 -1.35 2.04
C THR A 142 2.76 -2.74 1.59
N VAL A 143 4.06 -2.94 1.36
CA VAL A 143 4.64 -4.23 0.99
C VAL A 143 5.46 -4.74 2.15
N ARG A 144 5.15 -5.95 2.63
CA ARG A 144 5.97 -6.67 3.62
C ARG A 144 6.62 -7.87 2.96
N ILE A 145 7.93 -8.01 3.12
CA ILE A 145 8.70 -9.16 2.66
C ILE A 145 9.27 -9.88 3.88
N GLU A 146 8.74 -11.07 4.13
CA GLU A 146 9.16 -11.97 5.20
C GLU A 146 9.92 -13.15 4.60
N THR A 147 10.99 -13.58 5.27
CA THR A 147 11.80 -14.73 4.85
C THR A 147 11.53 -15.91 5.77
N GLU A 148 11.16 -17.06 5.20
CA GLU A 148 11.01 -18.33 5.93
C GLU A 148 12.24 -19.22 5.66
N GLY A 149 12.92 -19.64 6.73
CA GLY A 149 14.07 -20.54 6.70
C GLY A 149 15.43 -19.83 6.63
N ALA A 150 16.49 -20.50 7.12
CA ALA A 150 17.85 -20.00 6.95
C ALA A 150 18.19 -19.98 5.45
N ALA A 151 18.59 -18.81 4.94
CA ALA A 151 19.09 -18.72 3.58
C ALA A 151 20.36 -19.57 3.47
N ASP A 152 20.33 -20.64 2.67
CA ASP A 152 21.57 -21.31 2.27
C ASP A 152 22.41 -20.32 1.46
N GLU A 153 23.51 -19.84 2.04
CA GLU A 153 24.42 -18.82 1.49
C GLU A 153 25.00 -19.21 0.11
N VAL A 154 24.96 -20.50 -0.24
CA VAL A 154 25.58 -21.04 -1.45
C VAL A 154 24.66 -20.94 -2.69
N ASP A 155 23.34 -20.92 -2.52
CA ASP A 155 22.39 -21.07 -3.65
C ASP A 155 21.30 -19.98 -3.71
N GLY A 156 21.22 -19.08 -2.72
CA GLY A 156 20.25 -17.97 -2.70
C GLY A 156 18.78 -18.40 -2.59
N ARG A 157 18.53 -19.67 -2.25
CA ARG A 157 17.20 -20.29 -2.12
C ARG A 157 16.62 -20.08 -0.73
N GLY A 158 16.12 -18.87 -0.47
CA GLY A 158 15.23 -18.60 0.66
C GLY A 158 13.79 -18.49 0.17
N THR A 159 12.84 -19.15 0.84
CA THR A 159 11.42 -18.91 0.57
C THR A 159 11.04 -17.58 1.20
N ARG A 160 10.45 -16.70 0.39
CA ARG A 160 10.00 -15.37 0.82
C ARG A 160 8.49 -15.30 0.68
N THR A 161 7.81 -14.84 1.71
CA THR A 161 6.40 -14.49 1.65
C THR A 161 6.31 -12.98 1.47
N LEU A 162 5.72 -12.54 0.36
CA LEU A 162 5.46 -11.15 0.07
C LEU A 162 3.97 -10.87 0.27
N THR A 163 3.68 -9.93 1.16
CA THR A 163 2.32 -9.44 1.41
C THR A 163 2.21 -8.01 0.91
N LEU A 164 1.31 -7.80 -0.04
CA LEU A 164 0.95 -6.50 -0.59
C LEU A 164 -0.41 -6.08 -0.03
N ASP A 165 -0.40 -5.06 0.81
CA ASP A 165 -1.58 -4.38 1.31
C ASP A 165 -1.70 -3.03 0.62
N ALA A 166 -2.88 -2.68 0.10
CA ALA A 166 -3.18 -1.28 -0.17
C ALA A 166 -4.65 -1.01 0.13
N LEU A 167 -4.88 -0.12 1.07
CA LEU A 167 -6.19 0.01 1.73
C LEU A 167 -7.07 1.03 1.00
N ASP A 168 -6.49 2.09 0.46
CA ASP A 168 -7.20 3.08 -0.37
C ASP A 168 -7.38 2.67 -1.84
N ALA A 169 -6.60 1.69 -2.29
CA ALA A 169 -6.65 1.13 -3.64
C ALA A 169 -8.00 0.47 -4.01
N ALA A 170 -8.93 0.33 -3.05
CA ALA A 170 -10.28 -0.17 -3.28
C ALA A 170 -11.16 0.79 -4.10
N GLN A 171 -10.68 2.01 -4.41
CA GLN A 171 -11.38 3.02 -5.22
C GLN A 171 -11.17 2.87 -6.75
N GLY A 172 -10.69 1.72 -7.24
CA GLY A 172 -10.70 1.39 -8.68
C GLY A 172 -9.43 1.72 -9.47
N ARG A 173 -8.35 2.17 -8.82
CA ARG A 173 -7.06 2.51 -9.47
C ARG A 173 -6.05 1.38 -9.52
N ALA A 174 -5.80 0.73 -8.38
CA ALA A 174 -4.98 -0.46 -8.42
C ALA A 174 -5.80 -1.54 -9.11
N GLY A 175 -5.41 -1.90 -10.33
CA GLY A 175 -5.98 -3.05 -11.02
C GLY A 175 -5.58 -4.32 -10.27
N TRP A 176 -6.16 -4.58 -9.09
CA TRP A 176 -5.83 -5.73 -8.25
C TRP A 176 -5.96 -7.05 -8.97
N ALA A 177 -6.99 -7.17 -9.83
CA ALA A 177 -7.13 -8.28 -10.75
C ALA A 177 -5.93 -8.38 -11.70
N ARG A 178 -5.49 -7.26 -12.31
CA ARG A 178 -4.31 -7.22 -13.19
C ARG A 178 -3.01 -7.56 -12.44
N ILE A 179 -2.84 -7.10 -11.20
CA ILE A 179 -1.68 -7.45 -10.37
C ILE A 179 -1.68 -8.95 -10.07
N ALA A 180 -2.83 -9.51 -9.65
CA ALA A 180 -2.96 -10.93 -9.38
C ALA A 180 -2.78 -11.79 -10.65
N GLU A 181 -3.33 -11.36 -11.79
CA GLU A 181 -3.16 -12.00 -13.11
C GLU A 181 -1.69 -11.96 -13.55
N ALA A 182 -1.00 -10.84 -13.38
CA ALA A 182 0.42 -10.71 -13.71
C ALA A 182 1.28 -11.62 -12.81
N TRP A 183 0.96 -11.74 -11.52
CA TRP A 183 1.62 -12.69 -10.63
C TRP A 183 1.38 -14.14 -11.06
N ALA A 184 0.15 -14.49 -11.41
CA ALA A 184 -0.20 -15.82 -11.92
C ALA A 184 0.54 -16.14 -13.24
N ALA A 185 0.62 -15.18 -14.16
CA ALA A 185 1.37 -15.31 -15.42
C ALA A 185 2.88 -15.49 -15.20
N ALA A 186 3.42 -14.96 -14.10
CA ALA A 186 4.79 -15.19 -13.65
C ALA A 186 4.98 -16.53 -12.91
N GLY A 187 3.95 -17.39 -12.86
CA GLY A 187 3.98 -18.67 -12.15
C GLY A 187 3.93 -18.53 -10.64
N ILE A 188 3.46 -17.39 -10.13
CA ILE A 188 3.40 -17.09 -8.69
C ILE A 188 1.94 -17.18 -8.24
N SER A 189 1.65 -18.15 -7.37
CA SER A 189 0.33 -18.26 -6.78
C SER A 189 0.12 -17.13 -5.76
N ALA A 190 -0.93 -16.34 -5.97
CA ALA A 190 -1.38 -15.29 -5.06
C ALA A 190 -2.66 -15.75 -4.36
N ARG A 191 -2.79 -15.45 -3.07
CA ARG A 191 -4.06 -15.56 -2.34
C ARG A 191 -4.47 -14.16 -1.88
N GLY A 192 -5.75 -13.80 -1.98
CA GLY A 192 -6.24 -12.51 -1.48
C GLY A 192 -7.33 -11.87 -2.35
N GLY A 193 -7.54 -10.56 -2.15
CA GLY A 193 -8.65 -9.78 -2.70
C GLY A 193 -9.66 -9.31 -1.65
N SER A 194 -9.50 -9.73 -0.39
CA SER A 194 -10.31 -9.33 0.76
C SER A 194 -9.70 -8.13 1.50
N LEU A 195 -10.45 -7.57 2.45
CA LEU A 195 -9.89 -6.64 3.43
C LEU A 195 -8.90 -7.36 4.36
N PRO A 196 -7.91 -6.65 4.95
CA PRO A 196 -7.14 -7.19 6.05
C PRO A 196 -8.05 -7.62 7.22
N GLU A 197 -7.52 -8.50 8.06
CA GLU A 197 -8.24 -8.96 9.25
C GLU A 197 -8.61 -7.79 10.17
N GLY A 198 -9.83 -7.81 10.72
CA GLY A 198 -10.37 -6.76 11.59
C GLY A 198 -10.86 -5.49 10.86
N TRP A 199 -10.54 -5.31 9.58
CA TRP A 199 -10.99 -4.16 8.81
C TRP A 199 -12.44 -4.33 8.32
N ALA A 200 -13.19 -3.23 8.31
CA ALA A 200 -14.57 -3.18 7.82
C ALA A 200 -14.69 -2.28 6.58
N ARG A 201 -15.84 -2.34 5.90
CA ARG A 201 -16.23 -1.31 4.93
C ARG A 201 -17.16 -0.31 5.62
N CYS A 202 -16.89 0.97 5.41
CA CYS A 202 -17.77 2.05 5.81
C CYS A 202 -19.17 1.81 5.21
N PRO A 203 -20.24 1.72 6.02
CA PRO A 203 -21.60 1.49 5.52
C PRO A 203 -22.05 2.55 4.51
N THR A 204 -21.60 3.79 4.69
CA THR A 204 -22.02 4.94 3.89
C THR A 204 -21.30 5.04 2.56
N THR A 205 -19.99 4.74 2.54
CA THR A 205 -19.11 4.99 1.38
C THR A 205 -18.58 3.72 0.73
N GLY A 206 -18.70 2.56 1.40
CA GLY A 206 -18.08 1.29 1.00
C GLY A 206 -16.55 1.25 1.14
N LYS A 207 -15.94 2.38 1.56
CA LYS A 207 -14.48 2.52 1.71
C LYS A 207 -13.96 1.70 2.89
N PRO A 208 -12.79 1.06 2.80
CA PRO A 208 -12.21 0.30 3.90
C PRO A 208 -11.88 1.20 5.10
N VAL A 209 -12.07 0.71 6.33
CA VAL A 209 -11.77 1.43 7.57
C VAL A 209 -11.03 0.52 8.55
N SER A 210 -9.93 1.04 9.10
CA SER A 210 -9.11 0.36 10.12
C SER A 210 -9.87 0.21 11.43
N PRO A 211 -9.75 -0.91 12.15
CA PRO A 211 -10.31 -1.06 13.51
C PRO A 211 -9.81 0.00 14.49
N ASP A 212 -8.61 0.55 14.26
CA ASP A 212 -8.02 1.61 15.10
C ASP A 212 -8.57 3.01 14.78
N SER A 213 -9.44 3.14 13.77
CA SER A 213 -10.04 4.44 13.42
C SER A 213 -10.94 4.92 14.57
N PRO A 214 -10.83 6.19 15.00
CA PRO A 214 -11.68 6.75 16.05
C PRO A 214 -13.16 6.75 15.66
N THR A 215 -13.47 6.66 14.36
CA THR A 215 -14.83 6.63 13.83
C THR A 215 -15.24 5.26 13.29
N PHE A 216 -14.48 4.19 13.59
CA PHE A 216 -14.78 2.84 13.10
C PHE A 216 -16.27 2.44 13.35
N PRO A 217 -16.98 1.86 12.36
CA PRO A 217 -16.51 1.44 11.02
C PRO A 217 -16.60 2.54 9.94
N PHE A 218 -16.81 3.82 10.29
CA PHE A 218 -16.95 4.93 9.35
C PHE A 218 -15.62 5.60 9.03
N ILE A 219 -15.49 6.07 7.79
CA ILE A 219 -14.27 6.73 7.30
C ILE A 219 -14.03 8.09 7.97
N ASP A 220 -15.10 8.78 8.37
CA ASP A 220 -15.05 10.04 9.09
C ASP A 220 -16.38 10.29 9.84
N GLU A 221 -16.40 11.37 10.62
CA GLU A 221 -17.59 11.79 11.39
C GLU A 221 -18.78 12.13 10.49
N ARG A 222 -18.52 12.66 9.29
CA ARG A 222 -19.57 13.05 8.34
C ARG A 222 -20.30 11.82 7.80
N ALA A 223 -19.58 10.74 7.49
CA ALA A 223 -20.13 9.47 7.05
C ALA A 223 -20.96 8.81 8.15
N ARG A 224 -20.50 8.89 9.41
CA ARG A 224 -21.25 8.44 10.60
C ARG A 224 -22.56 9.20 10.75
N MET A 225 -22.51 10.53 10.68
CA MET A 225 -23.70 11.38 10.77
C MET A 225 -24.68 11.17 9.61
N ALA A 226 -24.18 10.91 8.40
CA ALA A 226 -25.03 10.59 7.25
C ALA A 226 -25.78 9.25 7.43
N ASP A 227 -25.13 8.25 8.04
CA ASP A 227 -25.76 6.96 8.34
C ASP A 227 -26.82 7.07 9.44
N LEU A 228 -26.49 7.77 10.53
CA LEU A 228 -27.45 8.16 11.57
C LEU A 228 -28.66 8.90 11.01
N GLY A 229 -28.43 9.84 10.07
CA GLY A 229 -29.49 10.55 9.38
C GLY A 229 -30.44 9.62 8.61
N ARG A 230 -29.92 8.61 7.91
CA ARG A 230 -30.74 7.60 7.21
C ARG A 230 -31.57 6.75 8.17
N TRP A 231 -31.02 6.45 9.36
CA TRP A 231 -31.74 5.76 10.41
C TRP A 231 -32.88 6.62 10.96
N MET A 232 -32.60 7.87 11.33
CA MET A 232 -33.61 8.81 11.86
C MET A 232 -34.70 9.13 10.84
N SER A 233 -34.38 9.17 9.54
CA SER A 233 -35.34 9.45 8.47
C SER A 233 -36.15 8.23 8.03
N GLY A 234 -35.99 7.07 8.69
CA GLY A 234 -36.72 5.84 8.35
C GLY A 234 -36.33 5.22 7.01
N HIS A 235 -35.17 5.56 6.47
CA HIS A 235 -34.66 4.99 5.21
C HIS A 235 -33.87 3.68 5.41
N TYR A 236 -33.76 3.20 6.64
CA TYR A 236 -33.10 1.95 6.94
C TYR A 236 -34.02 0.75 6.67
N ARG A 237 -33.60 -0.16 5.79
CA ARG A 237 -34.28 -1.44 5.54
C ARG A 237 -33.54 -2.57 6.23
N VAL A 238 -34.21 -3.25 7.16
CA VAL A 238 -33.69 -4.48 7.75
C VAL A 238 -33.75 -5.57 6.68
N SER A 239 -32.59 -6.12 6.32
CA SER A 239 -32.42 -7.04 5.19
C SER A 239 -32.87 -8.47 5.46
N ARG A 240 -33.20 -8.80 6.72
CA ARG A 240 -33.81 -10.08 7.13
C ARG A 240 -34.83 -9.84 8.23
N GLU A 241 -35.81 -10.72 8.34
CA GLU A 241 -36.74 -10.71 9.47
C GLU A 241 -35.98 -10.97 10.79
N ILE A 242 -36.40 -10.26 11.84
CA ILE A 242 -35.87 -10.43 13.19
C ILE A 242 -36.41 -11.75 13.73
N THR A 243 -35.53 -12.65 14.11
CA THR A 243 -35.92 -13.94 14.69
C THR A 243 -35.99 -13.83 16.22
N PRO A 244 -36.70 -14.75 16.90
CA PRO A 244 -36.74 -14.77 18.37
C PRO A 244 -35.36 -14.86 19.03
N GLU A 245 -34.38 -15.47 18.35
CA GLU A 245 -32.98 -15.57 18.82
C GLU A 245 -32.24 -14.22 18.83
N ASP A 246 -32.70 -13.24 18.06
CA ASP A 246 -32.13 -11.89 18.06
C ASP A 246 -32.57 -11.09 19.30
N ALA A 247 -33.69 -11.47 19.94
CA ALA A 247 -34.21 -10.80 21.14
C ALA A 247 -33.31 -11.01 22.37
N ASP A 248 -32.65 -12.17 22.47
CA ASP A 248 -31.71 -12.50 23.56
C ASP A 248 -30.37 -11.73 23.46
N LYS A 249 -30.14 -11.03 22.33
CA LYS A 249 -28.95 -10.20 22.10
C LYS A 249 -29.20 -8.72 22.34
N LEU A 250 -30.43 -8.33 22.65
CA LEU A 250 -30.74 -6.95 22.99
C LEU A 250 -30.17 -6.62 24.38
N PRO A 251 -29.54 -5.44 24.55
CA PRO A 251 -29.15 -4.99 25.88
C PRO A 251 -30.39 -4.96 26.78
N PRO A 252 -30.25 -5.33 28.07
CA PRO A 252 -31.38 -5.29 28.99
C PRO A 252 -31.96 -3.88 29.02
N PRO A 253 -33.29 -3.73 29.15
CA PRO A 253 -33.92 -2.42 29.18
C PRO A 253 -33.32 -1.62 30.34
N GLU A 254 -32.87 -0.40 30.05
CA GLU A 254 -32.35 0.50 31.07
C GLU A 254 -33.47 0.78 32.09
N SER A 255 -33.21 0.41 33.34
CA SER A 255 -34.09 0.72 34.47
C SER A 255 -34.02 2.23 34.73
N ASN A 256 -35.14 2.90 34.51
CA ASN A 256 -35.33 4.33 34.78
C ASN A 256 -35.29 4.66 36.27
#